data_AF-A0A6H9RVY0-F1
#
_entry.id   AF-A0A6H9RVY0-F1
#
_cell.length_a   1.000
_cell.length_b   1.000
_cell.length_c   1.000
_cell.angle_alpha   90.00
_cell.angle_beta   90.00
_cell.angle_gamma   90.00
#
_symmetry.space_group_name_H-M   'P 1'
#
loop_
_entity.id
_entity.type
_entity.pdbx_description
1 polymer ?
#
loop_
_entity_poly.entity_id
_entity_poly.type
_entity_poly.pdbx_seq_one_letter_code
_entity_poly.pdbx_strand_id
1 'polypeptide(L)'
;DVAPLMVCGDASQYDPAAGNFWSYHFGDLVVLKTAAGNTSPIGPGNFQLLDFGSGGSSVREDLAGGGSVCRAVGDNVQTSPGNTVGPASQGLNTRFGIYNGPVSASDYPPDLITASSSPAMTYNDALSQAQYKGKPVVSSSGDLSAGGEEIQDYNDWRTQVAACVAGSGSGCQSNGVFERRMLKIVVGNCTGKQGGSTSIPVLGFGCYFVVQPMSGGGTQAQIFGQFVHECEGDNVPGPTPSNDAGPQLIQ
;
A
#
# COMPACT_ATOMS: atom_id res chain seq x y z
N ASP A 1 8.13 5.84 7.80
CA ASP A 1 8.65 4.46 7.60
C ASP A 1 8.26 3.93 6.23
N VAL A 2 9.07 3.04 5.67
CA VAL A 2 8.83 2.45 4.34
C VAL A 2 8.27 1.05 4.52
N ALA A 3 7.14 0.74 3.86
CA ALA A 3 6.58 -0.60 3.85
C ALA A 3 7.55 -1.59 3.17
N PRO A 4 7.55 -2.88 3.52
CA PRO A 4 8.42 -3.90 2.90
C PRO A 4 7.90 -4.31 1.52
N LEU A 5 7.45 -3.34 0.75
CA LEU A 5 6.87 -3.46 -0.58
C LEU A 5 7.67 -2.59 -1.55
N MET A 6 7.67 -3.00 -2.81
CA MET A 6 8.20 -2.18 -3.89
C MET A 6 7.36 -2.29 -5.15
N VAL A 7 7.43 -1.27 -5.98
CA VAL A 7 6.86 -1.28 -7.32
C VAL A 7 7.93 -0.90 -8.34
N CYS A 8 7.69 -1.22 -9.61
CA CYS A 8 8.62 -0.95 -10.69
C CYS A 8 8.24 0.35 -11.39
N GLY A 9 9.13 1.35 -11.34
CA GLY A 9 8.96 2.61 -12.05
C GLY A 9 9.84 2.73 -13.28
N ASP A 10 9.46 3.63 -14.19
CA ASP A 10 10.28 4.04 -15.33
C ASP A 10 10.92 5.41 -15.07
N ALA A 11 12.26 5.44 -14.95
CA ALA A 11 13.02 6.66 -14.72
C ALA A 11 12.85 7.72 -15.84
N SER A 12 12.49 7.31 -17.05
CA SER A 12 12.25 8.22 -18.17
C SER A 12 10.87 8.90 -18.12
N GLN A 13 9.98 8.44 -17.24
CA GLN A 13 8.62 8.93 -17.05
C GLN A 13 8.47 9.66 -15.71
N TYR A 14 9.47 10.48 -15.35
CA TYR A 14 9.41 11.32 -14.15
C TYR A 14 9.31 12.79 -14.55
N ASP A 15 8.10 13.34 -14.42
CA ASP A 15 7.76 14.74 -14.63
C ASP A 15 6.70 15.19 -13.59
N PRO A 16 7.14 15.57 -12.38
CA PRO A 16 6.25 16.02 -11.32
C PRO A 16 5.40 17.23 -11.70
N ALA A 17 5.90 18.09 -12.59
CA ALA A 17 5.16 19.27 -13.05
C ALA A 17 3.95 18.88 -13.92
N ALA A 18 4.04 17.76 -14.62
CA ALA A 18 2.93 17.16 -15.37
C ALA A 18 2.12 16.13 -14.54
N GLY A 19 2.47 15.91 -13.26
CA GLY A 19 1.82 14.92 -12.40
C GLY A 19 2.16 13.47 -12.72
N ASN A 20 3.30 13.21 -13.38
CA ASN A 20 3.77 11.89 -13.76
C ASN A 20 4.98 11.49 -12.89
N PHE A 21 4.87 10.41 -12.14
CA PHE A 21 5.87 9.96 -11.18
C PHE A 21 6.31 8.53 -11.50
N TRP A 22 7.33 8.40 -12.36
CA TRP A 22 7.84 7.11 -12.85
C TRP A 22 6.78 6.24 -13.55
N SER A 23 5.88 6.87 -14.32
CA SER A 23 4.66 6.28 -14.92
C SER A 23 3.44 6.16 -14.00
N TYR A 24 3.52 6.63 -12.76
CA TYR A 24 2.37 6.67 -11.85
C TYR A 24 1.73 8.06 -11.82
N HIS A 25 0.40 8.09 -11.90
CA HIS A 25 -0.43 9.28 -11.79
C HIS A 25 -1.39 9.14 -10.61
N PHE A 26 -1.83 10.28 -10.08
CA PHE A 26 -2.81 10.29 -8.99
C PHE A 26 -4.04 9.45 -9.34
N GLY A 27 -4.38 8.54 -8.44
CA GLY A 27 -5.52 7.65 -8.57
C GLY A 27 -5.21 6.30 -9.24
N ASP A 28 -4.02 6.09 -9.80
CA ASP A 28 -3.69 4.83 -10.46
C ASP A 28 -3.83 3.64 -9.49
N LEU A 29 -4.59 2.62 -9.90
CA LEU A 29 -4.73 1.38 -9.15
C LEU A 29 -3.56 0.44 -9.49
N VAL A 30 -2.78 0.09 -8.47
CA VAL A 30 -1.56 -0.70 -8.59
C VAL A 30 -1.64 -1.95 -7.72
N VAL A 31 -1.24 -3.09 -8.28
CA VAL A 31 -1.02 -4.33 -7.50
C VAL A 31 0.34 -4.22 -6.83
N LEU A 32 0.34 -3.82 -5.55
CA LEU A 32 1.54 -3.61 -4.72
C LEU A 32 2.22 -4.92 -4.34
N LYS A 33 1.44 -6.00 -4.30
CA LYS A 33 1.90 -7.34 -3.99
C LYS A 33 1.10 -8.33 -4.82
N THR A 34 1.78 -9.19 -5.55
CA THR A 34 1.19 -10.26 -6.36
C THR A 34 0.91 -11.50 -5.52
N ALA A 35 -0.03 -12.34 -5.99
CA ALA A 35 -0.29 -13.65 -5.40
C ALA A 35 0.53 -14.76 -6.08
N ALA A 36 0.51 -15.96 -5.48
CA ALA A 36 1.12 -17.14 -6.08
C ALA A 36 0.50 -17.44 -7.45
N GLY A 37 1.34 -17.66 -8.47
CA GLY A 37 0.90 -17.94 -9.85
C GLY A 37 0.71 -16.70 -10.72
N ASN A 38 0.75 -15.49 -10.15
CA ASN A 38 0.70 -14.24 -10.90
C ASN A 38 2.08 -13.93 -11.52
N THR A 39 2.09 -13.27 -12.67
CA THR A 39 3.31 -12.74 -13.26
C THR A 39 3.75 -11.51 -12.47
N SER A 40 4.97 -11.55 -11.91
CA SER A 40 5.61 -10.42 -11.27
C SER A 40 6.53 -9.69 -12.25
N PRO A 41 6.59 -8.34 -12.22
CA PRO A 41 7.50 -7.56 -13.07
C PRO A 41 8.99 -7.93 -12.92
N ILE A 42 9.39 -8.50 -11.77
CA ILE A 42 10.77 -8.89 -11.45
C ILE A 42 10.94 -10.42 -11.54
N GLY A 43 10.00 -11.11 -12.17
CA GLY A 43 10.09 -12.53 -12.47
C GLY A 43 9.54 -13.47 -11.39
N PRO A 44 9.47 -14.78 -11.68
CA PRO A 44 8.79 -15.75 -10.84
C PRO A 44 9.37 -15.86 -9.41
N GLY A 45 8.49 -15.97 -8.41
CA GLY A 45 8.87 -16.11 -7.01
C GLY A 45 9.18 -14.80 -6.27
N ASN A 46 9.20 -13.67 -6.99
CA ASN A 46 9.27 -12.33 -6.43
C ASN A 46 7.86 -11.76 -6.27
N PHE A 47 7.41 -11.51 -5.05
CA PHE A 47 6.07 -11.04 -4.76
C PHE A 47 6.02 -9.55 -4.46
N GLN A 48 7.01 -8.80 -4.96
CA GLN A 48 7.22 -7.37 -4.66
C GLN A 48 7.49 -7.08 -3.18
N LEU A 49 7.95 -8.09 -2.44
CA LEU A 49 8.39 -7.94 -1.05
C LEU A 49 9.88 -7.57 -1.01
N LEU A 50 10.23 -6.66 -0.11
CA LEU A 50 11.61 -6.32 0.19
C LEU A 50 12.15 -7.18 1.33
N ASP A 51 13.43 -7.54 1.24
CA ASP A 51 14.14 -8.26 2.28
C ASP A 51 14.73 -7.26 3.28
N PHE A 52 14.07 -7.14 4.43
CA PHE A 52 14.56 -6.37 5.58
C PHE A 52 15.23 -7.25 6.64
N GLY A 53 15.55 -8.52 6.32
CA GLY A 53 16.54 -9.30 7.06
C GLY A 53 16.04 -10.48 7.90
N SER A 54 14.75 -10.83 7.93
CA SER A 54 14.30 -11.88 8.88
C SER A 54 12.98 -12.61 8.56
N GLY A 55 12.66 -12.79 7.28
CA GLY A 55 11.57 -13.69 6.86
C GLY A 55 10.16 -13.20 7.24
N GLY A 56 9.23 -14.13 7.43
CA GLY A 56 7.80 -13.80 7.52
C GLY A 56 7.40 -12.92 8.71
N SER A 57 8.05 -13.07 9.86
CA SER A 57 7.74 -12.25 11.05
C SER A 57 8.02 -10.77 10.84
N SER A 58 9.15 -10.43 10.22
CA SER A 58 9.48 -9.04 9.92
C SER A 58 8.53 -8.46 8.88
N VAL A 59 8.19 -9.21 7.83
CA VAL A 59 7.16 -8.77 6.86
C VAL A 59 5.84 -8.43 7.56
N ARG A 60 5.42 -9.20 8.57
CA ARG A 60 4.23 -8.89 9.37
C ARG A 60 4.40 -7.63 10.19
N GLU A 61 5.50 -7.45 10.91
CA GLU A 61 5.74 -6.29 11.78
C GLU A 61 5.90 -5.00 10.96
N ASP A 62 6.69 -5.06 9.89
CA ASP A 62 6.91 -3.95 8.97
C ASP A 62 5.60 -3.58 8.26
N LEU A 63 4.84 -4.58 7.79
CA LEU A 63 3.50 -4.31 7.26
C LEU A 63 2.57 -3.84 8.36
N ALA A 64 2.63 -4.26 9.62
CA ALA A 64 1.79 -3.68 10.68
C ALA A 64 2.14 -2.21 10.99
N GLY A 65 3.23 -1.68 10.43
CA GLY A 65 3.72 -0.32 10.65
C GLY A 65 4.66 -0.21 11.85
N GLY A 66 5.32 -1.30 12.23
CA GLY A 66 6.42 -1.32 13.20
C GLY A 66 7.81 -1.27 12.55
N GLY A 67 7.90 -1.12 11.24
CA GLY A 67 9.16 -1.12 10.51
C GLY A 67 9.97 0.15 10.78
N SER A 68 11.21 0.00 11.23
CA SER A 68 12.12 1.10 11.60
C SER A 68 13.20 1.37 10.56
N VAL A 69 13.13 0.73 9.39
CA VAL A 69 14.16 0.81 8.36
C VAL A 69 13.99 2.08 7.53
N CYS A 70 14.90 3.04 7.74
CA CYS A 70 15.05 4.21 6.89
C CYS A 70 15.81 3.82 5.60
N ARG A 71 15.32 4.24 4.43
CA ARG A 71 15.99 4.07 3.13
C ARG A 71 16.10 5.43 2.45
N ALA A 72 17.22 5.68 1.77
CA ALA A 72 17.43 6.89 1.00
C ALA A 72 17.26 6.63 -0.50
N VAL A 73 16.92 7.68 -1.25
CA VAL A 73 16.96 7.64 -2.72
C VAL A 73 18.41 7.41 -3.17
N GLY A 74 18.61 6.52 -4.15
CA GLY A 74 19.95 6.14 -4.63
C GLY A 74 20.56 4.92 -3.92
N ASP A 75 19.95 4.44 -2.83
CA ASP A 75 20.28 3.14 -2.26
C ASP A 75 19.79 1.99 -3.15
N ASN A 76 20.30 0.79 -2.89
CA ASN A 76 19.74 -0.44 -3.44
C ASN A 76 18.88 -1.14 -2.36
N VAL A 77 17.73 -1.66 -2.77
CA VAL A 77 16.92 -2.56 -1.95
C VAL A 77 17.03 -3.99 -2.47
N GLN A 78 17.08 -4.95 -1.56
CA GLN A 78 17.09 -6.37 -1.91
C GLN A 78 15.65 -6.90 -1.87
N THR A 79 15.23 -7.65 -2.88
CA THR A 79 13.91 -8.32 -2.84
C THR A 79 13.96 -9.63 -2.05
N SER A 80 12.86 -9.95 -1.38
CA SER A 80 12.69 -11.18 -0.62
C SER A 80 11.96 -12.24 -1.45
N PRO A 81 12.50 -13.47 -1.52
CA PRO A 81 11.77 -14.59 -2.12
C PRO A 81 10.65 -15.08 -1.18
N GLY A 82 9.52 -15.49 -1.75
CA GLY A 82 8.43 -16.13 -1.00
C GLY A 82 7.21 -15.23 -0.77
N ASN A 83 6.03 -15.83 -0.83
CA ASN A 83 4.77 -15.10 -0.91
C ASN A 83 4.33 -14.51 0.45
N THR A 84 4.71 -15.17 1.55
CA THR A 84 4.50 -14.68 2.93
C THR A 84 3.04 -14.27 3.20
N VAL A 85 2.06 -14.96 2.60
CA VAL A 85 0.63 -14.57 2.62
C VAL A 85 0.09 -14.39 4.03
N GLY A 86 0.34 -15.38 4.90
CA GLY A 86 -0.11 -15.34 6.28
C GLY A 86 0.45 -14.11 7.01
N PRO A 87 1.77 -13.98 7.18
CA PRO A 87 2.32 -12.84 7.88
C PRO A 87 2.01 -11.48 7.24
N ALA A 88 1.98 -11.39 5.91
CA ALA A 88 1.63 -10.15 5.21
C ALA A 88 0.19 -9.72 5.47
N SER A 89 -0.77 -10.64 5.38
CA SER A 89 -2.18 -10.36 5.69
C SER A 89 -2.38 -10.02 7.18
N GLN A 90 -1.71 -10.72 8.09
CA GLN A 90 -1.76 -10.44 9.53
C GLN A 90 -1.29 -9.00 9.83
N GLY A 91 -0.18 -8.57 9.24
CA GLY A 91 0.37 -7.23 9.45
C GLY A 91 -0.46 -6.14 8.79
N LEU A 92 -0.73 -6.28 7.49
CA LEU A 92 -1.45 -5.27 6.71
C LEU A 92 -2.86 -5.01 7.29
N ASN A 93 -3.57 -6.09 7.64
CA ASN A 93 -4.98 -6.02 8.02
C ASN A 93 -5.23 -5.37 9.38
N THR A 94 -4.18 -5.15 10.20
CA THR A 94 -4.29 -4.33 11.42
C THR A 94 -4.84 -2.93 11.12
N ARG A 95 -4.51 -2.35 9.96
CA ARG A 95 -5.08 -1.07 9.47
C ARG A 95 -6.59 -1.07 9.35
N PHE A 96 -7.17 -2.23 9.09
CA PHE A 96 -8.60 -2.42 8.91
C PHE A 96 -9.26 -2.90 10.21
N GLY A 97 -8.54 -2.89 11.34
CA GLY A 97 -9.05 -3.39 12.62
C GLY A 97 -9.18 -4.92 12.67
N ILE A 98 -8.50 -5.64 11.78
CA ILE A 98 -8.54 -7.10 11.69
C ILE A 98 -7.24 -7.66 12.25
N TYR A 99 -7.34 -8.33 13.39
CA TYR A 99 -6.19 -8.86 14.13
C TYR A 99 -6.19 -10.38 14.13
N ASN A 100 -5.20 -10.97 13.47
CA ASN A 100 -5.00 -12.42 13.40
C ASN A 100 -3.53 -12.75 13.66
N GLY A 101 -3.25 -13.80 14.44
CA GLY A 101 -1.87 -14.15 14.80
C GLY A 101 -1.31 -13.24 15.91
N PRO A 102 0.03 -13.07 16.01
CA PRO A 102 0.67 -12.36 17.11
C PRO A 102 0.70 -10.84 16.88
N VAL A 103 -0.45 -10.24 16.60
CA VAL A 103 -0.63 -8.77 16.45
C VAL A 103 -1.87 -8.35 17.24
N SER A 104 -1.84 -7.13 17.77
CA SER A 104 -2.88 -6.61 18.66
C SER A 104 -3.23 -5.17 18.31
N ALA A 105 -4.43 -4.72 18.71
CA ALA A 105 -4.86 -3.33 18.54
C ALA A 105 -4.12 -2.35 19.46
N SER A 106 -3.52 -2.84 20.56
CA SER A 106 -2.72 -1.99 21.45
C SER A 106 -1.37 -1.65 20.85
N ASP A 107 -0.75 -2.60 20.14
CA ASP A 107 0.56 -2.40 19.52
C ASP A 107 0.42 -1.78 18.12
N TYR A 108 -0.64 -2.17 17.39
CA TYR A 108 -0.90 -1.75 16.02
C TYR A 108 -2.35 -1.24 15.90
N PRO A 109 -2.64 -0.02 16.35
CA PRO A 109 -3.99 0.54 16.24
C PRO A 109 -4.46 0.58 14.77
N PRO A 110 -5.78 0.50 14.55
CA PRO A 110 -6.35 0.56 13.20
C PRO A 110 -6.24 1.95 12.61
N ASP A 111 -6.59 2.08 11.33
CA ASP A 111 -6.85 3.39 10.74
C ASP A 111 -8.10 4.01 11.38
N LEU A 112 -8.20 5.34 11.32
CA LEU A 112 -9.40 6.06 11.71
C LEU A 112 -10.63 5.58 10.93
N ILE A 113 -10.44 5.20 9.64
CA ILE A 113 -11.47 4.64 8.76
C ILE A 113 -11.05 3.26 8.25
N THR A 114 -11.73 2.24 8.75
CA THR A 114 -11.49 0.82 8.40
C THR A 114 -12.40 0.28 7.30
N ALA A 115 -13.35 1.10 6.82
CA ALA A 115 -14.30 0.68 5.80
C ALA A 115 -13.63 0.42 4.44
N SER A 116 -14.09 -0.60 3.73
CA SER A 116 -13.72 -0.90 2.35
C SER A 116 -14.91 -1.54 1.63
N SER A 117 -14.91 -1.56 0.29
CA SER A 117 -16.00 -2.18 -0.47
C SER A 117 -16.17 -3.67 -0.16
N SER A 118 -17.44 -4.12 -0.18
CA SER A 118 -17.84 -5.52 -0.07
C SER A 118 -18.74 -5.91 -1.24
N PRO A 119 -18.49 -7.02 -1.96
CA PRO A 119 -17.34 -7.91 -1.80
C PRO A 119 -16.01 -7.20 -2.12
N ALA A 120 -14.89 -7.77 -1.69
CA ALA A 120 -13.57 -7.22 -2.03
C ALA A 120 -13.26 -7.35 -3.53
N MET A 121 -12.40 -6.48 -4.07
CA MET A 121 -11.85 -6.63 -5.42
C MET A 121 -11.03 -7.92 -5.52
N THR A 122 -11.02 -8.47 -6.73
CA THR A 122 -10.25 -9.68 -7.12
C THR A 122 -9.30 -9.34 -8.26
N TYR A 123 -8.29 -10.17 -8.48
CA TYR A 123 -7.41 -10.04 -9.64
C TYR A 123 -7.68 -11.16 -10.65
N ASN A 124 -7.77 -10.78 -11.92
CA ASN A 124 -7.90 -11.70 -13.04
C ASN A 124 -6.54 -11.87 -13.71
N ASP A 125 -5.88 -13.00 -13.47
CA ASP A 125 -4.54 -13.31 -13.98
C ASP A 125 -4.47 -13.35 -15.50
N ALA A 126 -5.49 -13.93 -16.14
CA ALA A 126 -5.54 -14.09 -17.59
C ALA A 126 -5.62 -12.75 -18.33
N LEU A 127 -6.23 -11.74 -17.70
CA LEU A 127 -6.35 -10.39 -18.23
C LEU A 127 -5.35 -9.41 -17.60
N SER A 128 -4.58 -9.86 -16.59
CA SER A 128 -3.73 -9.01 -15.76
C SER A 128 -4.45 -7.75 -15.24
N GLN A 129 -5.65 -7.94 -14.68
CA GLN A 129 -6.57 -6.83 -14.40
C GLN A 129 -7.31 -7.00 -13.07
N ALA A 130 -7.42 -5.92 -12.29
CA ALA A 130 -8.29 -5.86 -11.12
C ALA A 130 -9.76 -5.83 -11.53
N GLN A 131 -10.58 -6.62 -10.83
CA GLN A 131 -12.02 -6.72 -11.07
C GLN A 131 -12.81 -6.54 -9.79
N TYR A 132 -13.95 -5.87 -9.91
CA TYR A 132 -14.96 -5.76 -8.87
C TYR A 132 -16.27 -6.33 -9.41
N LYS A 133 -16.83 -7.33 -8.71
CA LYS A 133 -18.02 -8.09 -9.15
C LYS A 133 -17.90 -8.60 -10.61
N GLY A 134 -16.70 -9.02 -11.01
CA GLY A 134 -16.40 -9.53 -12.36
C GLY A 134 -16.32 -8.47 -13.46
N LYS A 135 -16.32 -7.18 -13.13
CA LYS A 135 -16.13 -6.07 -14.07
C LYS A 135 -14.75 -5.43 -13.88
N PRO A 136 -14.11 -4.93 -14.96
CA PRO A 136 -12.84 -4.20 -14.85
C PRO A 136 -12.97 -3.01 -13.91
N VAL A 137 -12.02 -2.86 -13.00
CA VAL A 137 -11.89 -1.64 -12.20
C VAL A 137 -11.24 -0.56 -13.05
N VAL A 138 -11.82 0.63 -13.02
CA VAL A 138 -11.29 1.83 -13.66
C VAL A 138 -11.07 2.90 -12.60
N SER A 139 -10.07 3.74 -12.82
CA SER A 139 -9.79 4.91 -12.01
C SER A 139 -10.01 6.17 -12.84
N SER A 140 -10.65 7.17 -12.24
CA SER A 140 -10.82 8.49 -12.84
C SER A 140 -10.66 9.55 -11.76
N SER A 141 -9.60 10.35 -11.84
CA SER A 141 -9.33 11.42 -10.86
C SER A 141 -9.30 10.94 -9.40
N GLY A 142 -8.81 9.73 -9.15
CA GLY A 142 -8.78 9.12 -7.83
C GLY A 142 -10.04 8.34 -7.45
N ASP A 143 -11.12 8.43 -8.21
CA ASP A 143 -12.34 7.66 -7.94
C ASP A 143 -12.30 6.29 -8.64
N LEU A 144 -12.50 5.21 -7.89
CA LEU A 144 -12.54 3.85 -8.39
C LEU A 144 -13.97 3.40 -8.67
N SER A 145 -14.18 2.78 -9.83
CA SER A 145 -15.48 2.18 -10.17
C SER A 145 -15.33 0.95 -11.04
N ALA A 146 -16.38 0.14 -11.12
CA ALA A 146 -16.46 -0.98 -12.06
C ALA A 146 -17.90 -1.19 -12.53
N GLY A 147 -18.13 -1.17 -13.85
CA GLY A 147 -19.46 -1.39 -14.41
C GLY A 147 -20.51 -0.35 -13.98
N GLY A 148 -20.09 0.85 -13.58
CA GLY A 148 -20.96 1.91 -13.05
C GLY A 148 -21.19 1.85 -11.53
N GLU A 149 -20.60 0.90 -10.83
CA GLU A 149 -20.63 0.84 -9.36
C GLU A 149 -19.37 1.46 -8.76
N GLU A 150 -19.55 2.30 -7.74
CA GLU A 150 -18.47 2.94 -6.98
C GLU A 150 -17.75 1.93 -6.07
N ILE A 151 -16.45 2.11 -5.88
CA ILE A 151 -15.60 1.30 -5.02
C ILE A 151 -14.91 2.24 -4.04
N GLN A 152 -15.03 1.96 -2.74
CA GLN A 152 -14.36 2.72 -1.68
C GLN A 152 -12.86 2.88 -1.97
N ASP A 153 -12.43 4.13 -2.13
CA ASP A 153 -11.10 4.52 -2.58
C ASP A 153 -10.48 5.62 -1.69
N TYR A 154 -9.40 6.23 -2.17
CA TYR A 154 -8.70 7.30 -1.47
C TYR A 154 -9.57 8.55 -1.25
N ASN A 155 -10.37 8.97 -2.24
CA ASN A 155 -11.19 10.18 -2.14
C ASN A 155 -12.31 9.99 -1.13
N ASP A 156 -12.95 8.82 -1.13
CA ASP A 156 -13.94 8.43 -0.12
C ASP A 156 -13.32 8.40 1.29
N TRP A 157 -12.17 7.73 1.43
CA TRP A 157 -11.47 7.62 2.70
C TRP A 157 -11.07 9.00 3.24
N ARG A 158 -10.49 9.86 2.40
CA ARG A 158 -10.09 11.23 2.78
C ARG A 158 -11.27 12.05 3.28
N THR A 159 -12.42 11.92 2.62
CA THR A 159 -13.66 12.60 3.02
C THR A 159 -14.16 12.10 4.37
N GLN A 160 -14.17 10.79 4.58
CA GLN A 160 -14.59 10.17 5.86
C GLN A 160 -13.66 10.54 7.01
N VAL A 161 -12.35 10.52 6.77
CA VAL A 161 -11.33 10.95 7.73
C VAL A 161 -11.55 12.41 8.13
N ALA A 162 -11.74 13.31 7.16
CA ALA A 162 -12.00 14.72 7.44
C ALA A 162 -13.27 14.91 8.28
N ALA A 163 -14.34 14.18 7.97
CA ALA A 163 -15.57 14.20 8.76
C ALA A 163 -15.35 13.69 10.21
N CYS A 164 -14.58 12.61 10.38
CA CYS A 164 -14.23 12.09 11.71
C CYS A 164 -13.44 13.08 12.55
N VAL A 165 -12.43 13.74 11.95
CA VAL A 165 -11.64 14.78 12.62
C VAL A 165 -12.49 16.00 12.97
N ALA A 166 -13.46 16.36 12.13
CA ALA A 166 -14.42 17.44 12.39
C ALA A 166 -15.49 17.08 13.44
N GLY A 167 -15.52 15.84 13.95
CA GLY A 167 -16.52 15.37 14.89
C GLY A 167 -17.92 15.17 14.29
N SER A 168 -18.06 15.25 12.97
CA SER A 168 -19.31 15.05 12.23
C SER A 168 -19.40 13.69 11.52
N GLY A 169 -18.31 12.92 11.53
CA GLY A 169 -18.19 11.63 10.85
C GLY A 169 -18.87 10.48 11.60
N SER A 170 -19.22 9.44 10.85
CA SER A 170 -19.73 8.16 11.37
C SER A 170 -18.76 7.03 11.02
N GLY A 171 -18.68 6.00 11.87
CA GLY A 171 -17.80 4.84 11.64
C GLY A 171 -16.32 5.06 12.00
N CYS A 172 -16.00 6.20 12.63
CA CYS A 172 -14.68 6.55 13.13
C CYS A 172 -14.23 5.55 14.21
N GLN A 173 -13.04 4.96 14.05
CA GLN A 173 -12.48 4.09 15.08
C GLN A 173 -12.00 4.92 16.28
N SER A 174 -12.50 4.62 17.47
CA SER A 174 -12.18 5.37 18.70
C SER A 174 -10.72 5.27 19.12
N ASN A 175 -10.05 4.16 18.77
CA ASN A 175 -8.62 3.95 18.94
C ASN A 175 -7.85 4.03 17.61
N GLY A 176 -8.49 4.57 16.56
CA GLY A 176 -7.89 4.69 15.23
C GLY A 176 -6.82 5.77 15.20
N VAL A 177 -5.76 5.51 14.41
CA VAL A 177 -4.69 6.47 14.12
C VAL A 177 -4.83 6.95 12.68
N PHE A 178 -4.51 8.22 12.46
CA PHE A 178 -4.57 8.86 11.15
C PHE A 178 -3.61 8.21 10.14
N GLU A 179 -4.00 8.19 8.87
CA GLU A 179 -3.14 7.79 7.73
C GLU A 179 -2.49 6.40 7.81
N ARG A 180 -3.01 5.49 8.63
CA ARG A 180 -2.48 4.13 8.73
C ARG A 180 -2.58 3.39 7.39
N ARG A 181 -3.59 3.70 6.57
CA ARG A 181 -3.77 3.12 5.21
C ARG A 181 -2.89 3.75 4.12
N MET A 182 -2.15 4.81 4.42
CA MET A 182 -1.15 5.38 3.51
C MET A 182 0.18 4.65 3.69
N LEU A 183 0.64 3.95 2.65
CA LEU A 183 1.93 3.27 2.64
C LEU A 183 2.94 4.02 1.78
N LYS A 184 4.07 4.36 2.39
CA LYS A 184 5.28 4.74 1.65
C LYS A 184 5.94 3.50 1.09
N ILE A 185 6.04 3.41 -0.24
CA ILE A 185 6.52 2.24 -0.97
C ILE A 185 7.68 2.64 -1.86
N VAL A 186 8.69 1.78 -1.95
CA VAL A 186 9.84 1.99 -2.83
C VAL A 186 9.40 1.89 -4.29
N VAL A 187 9.75 2.89 -5.08
CA VAL A 187 9.70 2.82 -6.54
C VAL A 187 11.11 2.47 -7.02
N GLY A 188 11.27 1.29 -7.62
CA GLY A 188 12.57 0.76 -8.04
C GLY A 188 12.72 0.65 -9.56
N ASN A 189 13.96 0.71 -10.04
CA ASN A 189 14.27 0.44 -11.44
C ASN A 189 14.41 -1.07 -11.69
N CYS A 190 13.36 -1.67 -12.22
CA CYS A 190 13.30 -3.10 -12.50
C CYS A 190 13.85 -3.50 -13.88
N THR A 191 14.38 -2.55 -14.66
CA THR A 191 14.85 -2.81 -16.04
C THR A 191 15.95 -3.86 -16.05
N GLY A 192 15.73 -4.95 -16.80
CA GLY A 192 16.69 -6.05 -16.91
C GLY A 192 16.87 -6.89 -15.64
N LYS A 193 16.00 -6.72 -14.62
CA LYS A 193 16.05 -7.46 -13.35
C LYS A 193 15.08 -8.63 -13.39
N GLN A 194 15.57 -9.84 -13.11
CA GLN A 194 14.77 -11.06 -13.07
C GLN A 194 15.28 -11.97 -11.94
N GLY A 195 14.40 -12.35 -11.01
CA GLY A 195 14.72 -13.28 -9.91
C GLY A 195 13.95 -12.99 -8.61
N GLY A 196 13.78 -14.04 -7.80
CA GLY A 196 13.10 -13.96 -6.49
C GLY A 196 13.83 -13.06 -5.48
N SER A 197 15.16 -13.06 -5.49
CA SER A 197 16.00 -12.13 -4.73
C SER A 197 16.91 -11.37 -5.69
N THR A 198 16.73 -10.07 -5.79
CA THR A 198 17.49 -9.21 -6.71
C THR A 198 17.68 -7.84 -6.08
N SER A 199 18.85 -7.25 -6.35
CA SER A 199 19.18 -5.89 -5.94
C SER A 199 18.60 -4.89 -6.94
N ILE A 200 17.70 -4.04 -6.46
CA ILE A 200 16.95 -3.05 -7.24
C ILE A 200 17.38 -1.63 -6.82
N PRO A 201 17.84 -0.80 -7.78
CA PRO A 201 18.10 0.62 -7.52
C PRO A 201 16.81 1.37 -7.19
N VAL A 202 16.82 2.16 -6.12
CA VAL A 202 15.69 3.02 -5.72
C VAL A 202 15.64 4.27 -6.61
N LEU A 203 14.51 4.44 -7.30
CA LEU A 203 14.19 5.67 -8.05
C LEU A 203 13.58 6.73 -7.15
N GLY A 204 12.75 6.32 -6.19
CA GLY A 204 12.14 7.19 -5.20
C GLY A 204 11.10 6.47 -4.36
N PHE A 205 10.16 7.22 -3.78
CA PHE A 205 9.13 6.68 -2.91
C PHE A 205 7.74 7.18 -3.33
N GLY A 206 6.79 6.26 -3.47
CA GLY A 206 5.40 6.58 -3.76
C GLY A 206 4.52 6.36 -2.53
N CYS A 207 3.55 7.25 -2.33
CA CYS A 207 2.54 7.16 -1.28
C CYS A 207 1.30 6.49 -1.88
N TYR A 208 1.01 5.27 -1.41
CA TYR A 208 -0.10 4.46 -1.90
C TYR A 208 -1.14 4.26 -0.81
N PHE A 209 -2.39 4.56 -1.12
CA PHE A 209 -3.52 4.24 -0.28
C PHE A 209 -3.91 2.76 -0.44
N VAL A 210 -3.94 2.00 0.65
CA VAL A 210 -4.38 0.59 0.62
C VAL A 210 -5.89 0.52 0.57
N VAL A 211 -6.43 -0.02 -0.53
CA VAL A 211 -7.86 0.06 -0.86
C VAL A 211 -8.71 -0.94 -0.06
N GLN A 212 -8.16 -2.10 0.28
CA GLN A 212 -8.91 -3.16 0.97
C GLN A 212 -7.99 -4.07 1.80
N PRO A 213 -8.56 -4.85 2.75
CA PRO A 213 -7.81 -5.90 3.43
C PRO A 213 -7.24 -6.92 2.43
N MET A 214 -6.05 -7.44 2.76
CA MET A 214 -5.47 -8.55 2.02
C MET A 214 -6.17 -9.85 2.40
N SER A 215 -6.51 -10.67 1.41
CA SER A 215 -7.05 -12.00 1.67
C SER A 215 -5.98 -12.91 2.31
N GLY A 216 -6.40 -13.74 3.27
CA GLY A 216 -5.49 -14.63 4.00
C GLY A 216 -5.07 -15.90 3.25
N GLY A 217 -5.41 -16.07 1.96
CA GLY A 217 -5.19 -17.35 1.28
C GLY A 217 -5.09 -17.32 -0.25
N GLY A 218 -4.34 -18.30 -0.78
CA GLY A 218 -4.41 -18.75 -2.18
C GLY A 218 -3.87 -17.79 -3.25
N THR A 219 -4.50 -17.84 -4.43
CA THR A 219 -4.17 -17.09 -5.65
C THR A 219 -4.77 -15.66 -5.67
N GLN A 220 -5.46 -15.25 -4.60
CA GLN A 220 -6.09 -13.93 -4.47
C GLN A 220 -5.46 -13.08 -3.35
N ALA A 221 -4.22 -13.41 -2.98
CA ALA A 221 -3.45 -12.76 -1.94
C ALA A 221 -2.74 -11.48 -2.43
N GLN A 222 -3.42 -10.68 -3.26
CA GLN A 222 -2.90 -9.40 -3.74
C GLN A 222 -3.10 -8.29 -2.70
N ILE A 223 -2.21 -7.29 -2.76
CA ILE A 223 -2.43 -5.99 -2.12
C ILE A 223 -2.73 -4.99 -3.23
N PHE A 224 -3.89 -4.36 -3.16
CA PHE A 224 -4.28 -3.26 -4.05
C PHE A 224 -3.97 -1.93 -3.38
N GLY A 225 -3.16 -1.11 -4.04
CA GLY A 225 -2.83 0.24 -3.62
C GLY A 225 -3.22 1.24 -4.70
N GLN A 226 -3.67 2.42 -4.29
CA GLN A 226 -3.93 3.53 -5.18
C GLN A 226 -2.84 4.57 -5.03
N PHE A 227 -2.16 4.94 -6.11
CA PHE A 227 -1.12 5.97 -6.06
C PHE A 227 -1.74 7.33 -5.71
N VAL A 228 -1.14 8.04 -4.75
CA VAL A 228 -1.62 9.36 -4.32
C VAL A 228 -0.62 10.44 -4.71
N HIS A 229 0.64 10.32 -4.31
CA HIS A 229 1.69 11.29 -4.61
C HIS A 229 3.07 10.68 -4.39
N GLU A 230 4.12 11.36 -4.85
CA GLU A 230 5.49 11.07 -4.41
C GLU A 230 5.63 11.40 -2.91
N CYS A 231 6.07 10.43 -2.09
CA CYS A 231 6.40 10.72 -0.71
C CYS A 231 7.80 11.34 -0.64
N GLU A 232 7.98 12.37 0.19
CA GLU A 232 9.33 12.88 0.48
C GLU A 232 10.20 11.77 1.09
N GLY A 233 11.39 11.58 0.53
CA GLY A 233 12.40 10.59 0.92
C GLY A 233 13.13 11.00 2.20
N ASP A 234 12.39 11.39 3.23
CA ASP A 234 12.99 12.10 4.34
C ASP A 234 13.55 11.14 5.38
N ASN A 235 14.78 11.44 5.81
CA ASN A 235 15.52 10.84 6.93
C ASN A 235 14.87 11.13 8.29
N VAL A 236 13.54 11.16 8.35
CA VAL A 236 12.76 11.36 9.55
C VAL A 236 11.91 10.09 9.72
N PRO A 237 12.06 9.35 10.83
CA PRO A 237 11.14 8.28 11.18
C PRO A 237 9.71 8.76 11.00
N GLY A 238 8.82 7.88 10.51
CA GLY A 238 7.40 8.22 10.43
C GLY A 238 6.94 8.79 11.78
N PRO A 239 5.96 9.71 11.81
CA PRO A 239 5.57 10.35 13.05
C PRO A 239 5.32 9.24 14.09
N THR A 240 6.22 9.16 15.07
CA THR A 240 6.00 8.44 16.30
C THR A 240 4.63 8.94 16.75
N PRO A 241 3.59 8.09 16.91
CA PRO A 241 2.19 8.53 16.89
C PRO A 241 2.03 9.76 17.79
N SER A 242 2.09 10.93 17.17
CA SER A 242 2.25 12.18 17.89
C SER A 242 0.85 12.67 18.08
N ASN A 243 0.58 13.07 19.31
CA ASN A 243 -0.67 13.71 19.70
C ASN A 243 -0.78 15.13 19.11
N ASP A 244 -0.15 15.40 17.97
CA ASP A 244 -0.13 16.70 17.35
C ASP A 244 -1.44 16.91 16.60
N ALA A 245 -2.25 17.78 17.20
CA ALA A 245 -3.35 18.44 16.53
C ALA A 245 -2.85 19.00 15.19
N GLY A 246 -3.55 18.63 14.11
CA GLY A 246 -3.25 19.07 12.76
C GLY A 246 -3.18 20.60 12.61
N PRO A 247 -2.66 21.07 11.46
CA PRO A 247 -2.37 22.48 11.24
C PRO A 247 -3.61 23.36 11.45
N GLN A 248 -3.47 24.35 12.34
CA GLN A 248 -4.47 25.39 12.55
C GLN A 248 -4.61 26.22 11.27
N LEU A 249 -5.78 26.15 10.63
CA LEU A 249 -6.19 27.11 9.61
C LEU A 249 -6.30 28.49 10.29
N ILE A 250 -5.37 29.40 10.01
CA ILE A 250 -5.48 30.80 10.40
C ILE A 250 -6.50 31.46 9.44
N GLN A 251 -7.58 31.98 10.01
CA GLN A 251 -8.53 32.89 9.35
C GLN A 251 -7.91 34.29 9.19
#